data_AF-A0A9X5EBG5-F1
#
_entry.id   AF-A0A9X5EBG5-F1
#
_cell.length_a   1.000
_cell.length_b   1.000
_cell.length_c   1.000
_cell.angle_alpha   90.00
_cell.angle_beta   90.00
_cell.angle_gamma   90.00
#
_symmetry.space_group_name_H-M   'P 1'
#
loop_
_entity.id
_entity.type
_entity.pdbx_description
1 polymer ?
#
loop_
_entity_poly.entity_id
_entity_poly.type
_entity_poly.pdbx_seq_one_letter_code
_entity_poly.pdbx_strand_id
1 'polypeptide(L)'
;MVLLTWWRRAQRRSPKVDMLARAPVRLLRDTSLVLAAARRVEPDRARRLAWYREDPIVALGSRTAEELVAEGEAARLIALIHAIDAAERGGH
;
A
#
# COMPACT_ATOMS: atom_id res chain seq x y z
N MET A 1 -12.55 14.69 -12.65
CA MET A 1 -13.22 14.35 -11.38
C MET A 1 -13.34 12.82 -11.25
N VAL A 2 -12.20 12.11 -11.13
CA VAL A 2 -12.11 10.63 -11.34
C VAL A 2 -11.52 9.89 -10.12
N LEU A 3 -11.40 10.54 -8.95
CA LEU A 3 -10.73 9.96 -7.77
C LEU A 3 -11.66 9.44 -6.66
N LEU A 4 -12.99 9.45 -6.86
CA LEU A 4 -13.97 9.08 -5.81
C LEU A 4 -14.59 7.68 -5.97
N THR A 5 -14.29 6.94 -7.03
CA THR A 5 -14.91 5.63 -7.30
C THR A 5 -14.13 4.43 -6.73
N TRP A 6 -12.87 4.62 -6.35
CA TRP A 6 -12.03 3.56 -5.78
C TRP A 6 -12.28 3.31 -4.28
N TRP A 7 -12.90 4.26 -3.57
CA TRP A 7 -12.87 4.31 -2.09
C TRP A 7 -13.94 3.46 -1.35
N ARG A 8 -14.91 2.82 -2.01
CA ARG A 8 -16.11 2.30 -1.30
C ARG A 8 -16.42 0.80 -1.43
N ARG A 9 -15.50 -0.05 -1.93
CA ARG A 9 -15.83 -1.47 -2.24
C ARG A 9 -14.92 -2.55 -1.67
N ALA A 10 -13.87 -2.21 -0.95
CA ALA A 10 -12.94 -3.20 -0.41
C ALA A 10 -13.33 -3.62 1.02
N GLN A 11 -14.20 -4.62 1.14
CA GLN A 11 -14.48 -5.28 2.41
C GLN A 11 -14.52 -6.79 2.19
N ARG A 12 -13.49 -7.49 2.69
CA ARG A 12 -13.53 -8.83 3.29
C ARG A 12 -12.14 -9.20 3.83
N ARG A 13 -12.11 -9.70 5.07
CA ARG A 13 -10.94 -10.04 5.92
C ARG A 13 -10.18 -11.28 5.40
N SER A 14 -8.85 -11.25 5.50
CA SER A 14 -7.94 -12.42 5.38
C SER A 14 -7.19 -12.68 6.69
N PRO A 15 -6.91 -13.94 7.08
CA PRO A 15 -6.22 -14.30 8.33
C PRO A 15 -4.68 -14.13 8.20
N LYS A 16 -4.13 -13.12 8.87
CA LYS A 16 -2.75 -12.58 8.72
C LYS A 16 -1.65 -13.21 9.61
N VAL A 17 -1.98 -14.19 10.45
CA VAL A 17 -1.15 -14.50 11.64
C VAL A 17 0.17 -15.23 11.33
N ASP A 18 0.29 -15.96 10.22
CA ASP A 18 1.47 -16.83 9.96
C ASP A 18 2.60 -16.18 9.14
N MET A 19 2.37 -15.06 8.45
CA MET A 19 3.34 -14.48 7.50
C MET A 19 4.45 -13.63 8.15
N LEU A 20 4.23 -13.11 9.36
CA LEU A 20 5.10 -12.11 10.00
C LEU A 20 6.38 -12.67 10.65
N ALA A 21 6.57 -14.00 10.66
CA ALA A 21 7.68 -14.65 11.37
C ALA A 21 9.05 -14.60 10.65
N ARG A 22 9.10 -14.20 9.37
CA ARG A 22 10.34 -14.16 8.57
C ARG A 22 10.98 -12.76 8.59
N ALA A 23 12.00 -12.59 9.43
CA ALA A 23 12.95 -11.45 9.49
C ALA A 23 12.36 -10.05 9.83
N PRO A 24 12.25 -9.68 11.12
CA PRO A 24 11.56 -8.45 11.56
C PRO A 24 12.20 -7.14 11.06
N VAL A 25 13.53 -7.09 10.89
CA VAL A 25 14.23 -5.85 10.48
C VAL A 25 13.88 -5.43 9.05
N ARG A 26 13.83 -6.39 8.12
CA ARG A 26 13.43 -6.13 6.74
C ARG A 26 11.99 -5.64 6.68
N LEU A 27 11.10 -6.30 7.40
CA LEU A 27 9.69 -5.96 7.42
C LEU A 27 9.47 -4.53 7.92
N LEU A 28 10.12 -4.13 9.01
CA LEU A 28 10.06 -2.77 9.55
C LEU A 28 10.60 -1.72 8.57
N ARG A 29 11.75 -2.01 7.94
CA ARG A 29 12.35 -1.15 6.92
C ARG A 29 11.41 -0.97 5.73
N ASP A 30 10.92 -2.06 5.18
CA ASP A 30 10.10 -2.05 3.97
C ASP A 30 8.73 -1.40 4.24
N THR A 31 8.14 -1.64 5.41
CA THR A 31 6.94 -0.93 5.88
C THR A 31 7.17 0.58 5.93
N SER A 32 8.31 1.01 6.49
CA SER A 32 8.64 2.44 6.61
C SER A 32 8.83 3.10 5.25
N LEU A 33 9.49 2.41 4.31
CA LEU A 33 9.70 2.88 2.94
C LEU A 33 8.37 3.02 2.18
N VAL A 34 7.49 2.02 2.26
CA VAL A 34 6.17 2.06 1.62
C VAL A 34 5.34 3.21 2.18
N LEU A 35 5.27 3.38 3.50
CA LEU A 35 4.50 4.47 4.12
C LEU A 35 5.10 5.86 3.81
N ALA A 36 6.42 5.97 3.67
CA ALA A 36 7.09 7.21 3.27
C ALA A 36 6.78 7.59 1.81
N ALA A 37 6.77 6.61 0.90
CA ALA A 37 6.37 6.82 -0.49
C ALA A 37 4.88 7.24 -0.57
N ALA A 38 4.00 6.50 0.13
CA ALA A 38 2.56 6.77 0.14
C ALA A 38 2.19 8.14 0.71
N ARG A 39 3.00 8.72 1.61
CA ARG A 39 2.81 10.07 2.17
C ARG A 39 2.73 11.17 1.11
N ARG A 40 3.37 10.97 -0.05
CA ARG A 40 3.37 11.96 -1.13
C ARG A 40 2.02 12.04 -1.87
N VAL A 41 1.28 10.93 -1.88
CA VAL A 41 -0.03 10.79 -2.52
C VAL A 41 -1.15 11.11 -1.52
N GLU A 42 -1.10 10.51 -0.32
CA GLU A 42 -2.08 10.74 0.75
C GLU A 42 -1.36 11.28 1.99
N PRO A 43 -1.45 12.58 2.32
CA PRO A 43 -0.79 13.18 3.49
C PRO A 43 -1.42 12.80 4.84
N ASP A 44 -2.69 12.37 4.89
CA ASP A 44 -3.34 11.96 6.12
C ASP A 44 -2.79 10.61 6.63
N ARG A 45 -2.26 10.60 7.85
CA ARG A 45 -1.63 9.42 8.43
C ARG A 45 -2.63 8.28 8.68
N ALA A 46 -3.84 8.59 9.15
CA ALA A 46 -4.83 7.57 9.47
C ALA A 46 -5.31 6.87 8.19
N ARG A 47 -5.58 7.64 7.13
CA ARG A 47 -5.99 7.11 5.83
C ARG A 47 -4.88 6.24 5.20
N ARG A 48 -3.62 6.66 5.27
CA ARG A 48 -2.49 5.82 4.81
C ARG A 48 -2.38 4.50 5.55
N LEU A 49 -2.54 4.51 6.86
CA LEU A 49 -2.44 3.28 7.66
C LEU A 49 -3.63 2.36 7.40
N ALA A 50 -4.84 2.91 7.24
CA ALA A 50 -6.01 2.13 6.84
C ALA A 50 -5.78 1.48 5.47
N TRP A 51 -5.36 2.25 4.46
CA TRP A 51 -4.97 1.72 3.15
C TRP A 51 -3.95 0.59 3.26
N TYR A 52 -2.87 0.81 4.02
CA TYR A 52 -1.77 -0.16 4.13
C TYR A 52 -2.25 -1.53 4.63
N ARG A 53 -3.20 -1.53 5.58
CA ARG A 53 -3.64 -2.74 6.29
C ARG A 53 -4.88 -3.38 5.70
N GLU A 54 -5.74 -2.60 5.05
CA GLU A 54 -7.12 -3.00 4.79
C GLU A 54 -7.52 -2.92 3.32
N ASP A 55 -6.80 -2.15 2.49
CA ASP A 55 -7.20 -1.90 1.10
C ASP A 55 -6.45 -2.80 0.10
N PRO A 56 -7.13 -3.75 -0.55
CA PRO A 56 -6.52 -4.63 -1.54
C PRO A 56 -6.18 -3.89 -2.83
N ILE A 57 -4.94 -4.06 -3.28
CA ILE A 57 -4.42 -3.44 -4.49
C ILE A 57 -4.68 -4.38 -5.67
N VAL A 58 -5.76 -4.11 -6.42
CA VAL A 58 -6.20 -4.94 -7.56
C VAL A 58 -5.09 -5.16 -8.59
N ALA A 59 -4.33 -4.10 -8.92
CA ALA A 59 -3.22 -4.17 -9.88
C ALA A 59 -2.07 -5.10 -9.43
N LEU A 60 -2.02 -5.47 -8.14
CA LEU A 60 -1.01 -6.34 -7.54
C LEU A 60 -1.63 -7.64 -7.00
N GLY A 61 -2.72 -8.09 -7.62
CA GLY A 61 -3.36 -9.37 -7.30
C GLY A 61 -4.33 -9.31 -6.11
N SER A 62 -4.91 -8.14 -5.84
CA SER A 62 -5.90 -7.94 -4.76
C SER A 62 -5.35 -8.30 -3.37
N ARG A 63 -4.10 -7.94 -3.12
CA ARG A 63 -3.43 -8.03 -1.80
C ARG A 63 -3.27 -6.65 -1.20
N THR A 64 -3.36 -6.55 0.12
CA THR A 64 -3.05 -5.32 0.87
C THR A 64 -1.56 -4.97 0.78
N ALA A 65 -1.21 -3.71 1.01
CA ALA A 65 0.19 -3.30 1.05
C ALA A 65 0.99 -4.07 2.12
N GLU A 66 0.38 -4.34 3.28
CA GLU A 66 0.98 -5.15 4.34
C GLU A 66 1.32 -6.57 3.88
N GLU A 67 0.41 -7.23 3.15
CA GLU A 67 0.65 -8.58 2.59
C GLU A 67 1.78 -8.55 1.56
N LEU A 68 1.79 -7.55 0.67
CA LEU A 68 2.86 -7.38 -0.31
C LEU A 68 4.22 -7.14 0.35
N VAL A 69 4.28 -6.37 1.43
CA VAL A 69 5.51 -6.16 2.21
C VAL A 69 5.96 -7.45 2.89
N ALA A 70 5.03 -8.20 3.50
CA ALA A 70 5.32 -9.48 4.12
C ALA A 70 5.84 -10.53 3.12
N GLU A 71 5.30 -10.56 1.91
CA GLU A 71 5.74 -11.40 0.79
C GLU A 71 7.02 -10.88 0.11
N GLY A 72 7.45 -9.67 0.47
CA GLY A 72 8.67 -9.07 -0.01
C GLY A 72 8.59 -8.36 -1.36
N GLU A 73 7.38 -8.06 -1.82
CA GLU A 73 7.09 -7.26 -3.01
C GLU A 73 7.12 -5.73 -2.77
N ALA A 74 7.73 -5.26 -1.67
CA ALA A 74 7.77 -3.83 -1.32
C ALA A 74 8.34 -2.93 -2.43
N ALA A 75 9.38 -3.38 -3.15
CA ALA A 75 9.97 -2.63 -4.26
C ALA A 75 8.98 -2.40 -5.42
N ARG A 76 8.21 -3.43 -5.78
CA ARG A 76 7.18 -3.35 -6.82
C ARG A 76 6.05 -2.41 -6.40
N LEU A 77 5.64 -2.49 -5.14
CA LEU A 77 4.64 -1.60 -4.57
C LEU A 77 5.10 -0.13 -4.56
N ILE A 78 6.35 0.15 -4.16
CA ILE A 78 6.91 1.51 -4.17
C ILE A 78 6.96 2.07 -5.59
N ALA A 79 7.33 1.26 -6.58
CA ALA A 79 7.33 1.68 -7.99
C ALA A 79 5.92 2.09 -8.46
N LEU A 80 4.89 1.32 -8.08
CA LEU A 80 3.49 1.67 -8.38
C LEU A 80 3.09 3.00 -7.72
N ILE A 81 3.44 3.21 -6.44
CA ILE A 81 3.12 4.46 -5.72
C ILE A 81 3.78 5.65 -6.41
N HIS A 82 5.05 5.53 -6.82
CA HIS A 82 5.74 6.60 -7.54
C HIS A 82 5.10 6.90 -8.91
N ALA A 83 4.62 5.88 -9.62
CA ALA A 83 3.92 6.08 -10.88
C ALA A 83 2.60 6.85 -10.68
N ILE A 84 1.84 6.55 -9.63
CA ILE A 84 0.62 7.28 -9.24
C ILE A 84 0.97 8.74 -8.89
N ASP A 85 1.97 8.92 -8.03
CA ASP A 85 2.44 10.23 -7.58
C ASP A 85 2.91 11.13 -8.74
N ALA A 86 3.55 10.54 -9.75
CA ALA A 86 3.94 11.25 -10.97
C ALA A 86 2.73 11.61 -11.85
N ALA A 87 1.79 10.69 -12.01
CA ALA A 87 0.58 10.91 -12.81
C ALA A 87 -0.32 12.01 -12.22
N GLU A 88 -0.47 12.07 -10.90
CA GLU A 88 -1.26 13.11 -10.24
C GLU A 88 -0.64 14.51 -10.37
N ARG A 89 0.70 14.59 -10.42
CA ARG A 89 1.41 15.88 -10.60
C ARG A 89 1.54 16.33 -12.05
N GLY A 90 1.65 15.40 -12.99
CA GLY A 90 1.82 15.72 -14.42
C GLY A 90 0.53 16.06 -15.16
N GLY A 91 -0.63 15.87 -14.52
CA GLY A 91 -1.95 16.15 -15.10
C GLY A 91 -2.48 17.59 -14.89
N HIS A 92 -1.61 18.55 -14.55
CA HIS A 92 -1.95 19.98 -14.43
C HIS A 92 -1.41 20.77 -15.63
#